data_AF-A0A368FMY3-F1
#
_entry.id   AF-A0A368FMY3-F1
#
_cell.length_a   1.000
_cell.length_b   1.000
_cell.length_c   1.000
_cell.angle_alpha   90.00
_cell.angle_beta   90.00
_cell.angle_gamma   90.00
#
_symmetry.space_group_name_H-M   'P 1'
#
loop_
_entity.id
_entity.type
_entity.pdbx_description
1 polymer ?
#
loop_
_entity_poly.entity_id
_entity_poly.type
_entity_poly.pdbx_seq_one_letter_code
_entity_poly.pdbx_strand_id
1 'polypeptide(L)'
;MLQCFVHRIIWDLIKEKLILPYVDLDIHFFDLGIENRDATNDQVTIDAAEATLKYNVAVKCATITPDEARVEEFKLKKMWKSPNGTIRNILGGTVFREPIIVKNVPRLVNSWIKPIIIGRHAHADQYKATDFVVPGAGKLEIKFVPADGSEEIKHEVFDFKGPGVSLSMYNTDQSIKDFAHASFKYALQRGYPLYLSTKNTILKKYDGRFKDIFAEIYKVCFFLR
;
A
#
# COMPACT_ATOMS: atom_id res chain seq x y z
N MET A 1 -7.77 -22.45 5.72
CA MET A 1 -8.49 -22.36 7.01
C MET A 1 -7.59 -21.94 8.18
N LEU A 2 -6.44 -22.59 8.44
CA LEU A 2 -5.66 -22.34 9.66
C LEU A 2 -4.90 -20.99 9.74
N GLN A 3 -4.47 -20.40 8.62
CA GLN A 3 -3.44 -19.35 8.70
C GLN A 3 -3.88 -18.08 9.44
N CYS A 4 -5.12 -17.57 9.28
CA CYS A 4 -5.52 -16.32 9.93
C CYS A 4 -6.02 -16.50 11.37
N PHE A 5 -6.63 -17.65 11.72
CA PHE A 5 -7.01 -17.95 13.10
C PHE A 5 -5.80 -18.04 14.02
N VAL A 6 -4.69 -18.61 13.52
CA VAL A 6 -3.44 -18.72 14.27
C VAL A 6 -2.91 -17.35 14.70
N HIS A 7 -3.02 -16.33 13.85
CA HIS A 7 -2.52 -14.99 14.20
C HIS A 7 -3.37 -14.32 15.29
N ARG A 8 -4.70 -14.55 15.33
CA ARG A 8 -5.57 -14.04 16.40
C ARG A 8 -5.17 -14.63 17.76
N ILE A 9 -5.02 -15.95 17.82
CA ILE A 9 -4.63 -16.66 19.04
C ILE A 9 -3.23 -16.21 19.51
N ILE A 10 -2.27 -16.12 18.59
CA ILE A 10 -0.91 -15.64 18.91
C ILE A 10 -0.96 -14.20 19.41
N TRP A 11 -1.80 -13.34 18.83
CA TRP A 11 -1.95 -11.95 19.24
C TRP A 11 -2.44 -11.82 20.69
N ASP A 12 -3.44 -12.61 21.07
CA ASP A 12 -3.96 -12.63 22.43
C ASP A 12 -2.87 -13.08 23.42
N LEU A 13 -2.11 -14.14 23.08
CA LEU A 13 -0.98 -14.61 23.88
C LEU A 13 0.15 -13.56 24.02
N ILE A 14 0.48 -12.83 22.94
CA ILE A 14 1.49 -11.76 22.98
C ILE A 14 1.03 -10.64 23.92
N LYS A 15 -0.22 -10.19 23.76
CA LYS A 15 -0.78 -9.10 24.57
C LYS A 15 -0.79 -9.46 26.06
N GLU A 16 -1.31 -10.64 26.40
CA GLU A 16 -1.48 -11.07 27.79
C GLU A 16 -0.18 -11.46 28.47
N LYS A 17 0.77 -12.12 27.78
CA LYS A 17 1.98 -12.65 28.41
C LYS A 17 3.20 -11.76 28.29
N LEU A 18 3.27 -10.92 27.26
CA LEU A 18 4.49 -10.17 26.92
C LEU A 18 4.33 -8.66 26.99
N ILE A 19 3.12 -8.11 26.96
CA ILE A 19 2.89 -6.66 26.96
C ILE A 19 2.25 -6.19 28.26
N LEU A 20 0.99 -6.57 28.52
CA LEU A 20 0.20 -6.03 29.63
C LEU A 20 0.76 -6.32 31.04
N PRO A 21 1.51 -7.40 31.30
CA PRO A 21 2.14 -7.58 32.61
C PRO A 21 3.25 -6.55 32.91
N TYR A 22 3.77 -5.88 31.88
CA TYR A 22 4.95 -5.01 31.98
C TYR A 22 4.68 -3.56 31.59
N VAL A 23 3.59 -3.30 30.84
CA VAL A 23 3.24 -1.97 30.35
C VAL A 23 1.75 -1.75 30.51
N ASP A 24 1.39 -0.72 31.27
CA ASP A 24 0.02 -0.22 31.32
C ASP A 24 -0.23 0.66 30.08
N LEU A 25 -1.22 0.29 29.27
CA LEU A 25 -1.53 0.92 27.98
C LEU A 25 -3.03 1.13 27.85
N ASP A 26 -3.42 2.35 27.48
CA ASP A 26 -4.77 2.61 26.97
C ASP A 26 -4.87 2.09 25.52
N ILE A 27 -5.61 1.00 25.33
CA ILE A 27 -5.72 0.31 24.04
C ILE A 27 -7.13 0.52 23.49
N HIS A 28 -7.25 1.34 22.45
CA HIS A 28 -8.45 1.41 21.63
C HIS A 28 -8.52 0.17 20.70
N PHE A 29 -9.37 -0.78 21.05
CA PHE A 29 -9.48 -2.06 20.35
C PHE A 29 -10.53 -2.04 19.23
N PHE A 30 -10.14 -2.54 18.05
CA PHE A 30 -11.01 -2.71 16.88
C PHE A 30 -10.87 -4.13 16.33
N ASP A 31 -11.95 -4.92 16.33
CA ASP A 31 -11.92 -6.28 15.78
C ASP A 31 -12.05 -6.25 14.25
N LEU A 32 -10.92 -6.43 13.56
CA LEU A 32 -10.87 -6.52 12.09
C LEU A 32 -11.02 -7.96 11.56
N GLY A 33 -11.49 -8.88 12.41
CA GLY A 33 -11.88 -10.24 12.02
C GLY A 33 -12.95 -10.23 10.93
N ILE A 34 -12.92 -11.24 10.05
CA ILE A 34 -13.79 -11.26 8.86
C ILE A 34 -15.28 -11.20 9.22
N GLU A 35 -15.70 -11.88 10.29
CA GLU A 35 -17.09 -11.90 10.76
C GLU A 35 -17.53 -10.52 11.28
N ASN A 36 -16.69 -9.84 12.07
CA ASN A 36 -17.02 -8.50 12.57
C ASN A 36 -17.01 -7.45 11.44
N ARG A 37 -16.09 -7.58 10.48
CA ARG A 37 -16.11 -6.74 9.28
C ARG A 37 -17.39 -6.97 8.48
N ASP A 38 -17.82 -8.21 8.29
CA ASP A 38 -19.08 -8.49 7.60
C ASP A 38 -20.29 -7.94 8.37
N ALA A 39 -20.34 -8.13 9.69
CA ALA A 39 -21.41 -7.62 10.55
C ALA A 39 -21.55 -6.08 10.48
N THR A 40 -20.42 -5.37 10.51
CA THR A 40 -20.35 -3.90 10.48
C THR A 40 -20.35 -3.30 9.07
N ASN A 41 -20.53 -4.10 8.03
CA ASN A 41 -20.40 -3.69 6.63
C ASN A 41 -19.05 -3.02 6.31
N ASP A 42 -17.98 -3.53 6.94
CA ASP A 42 -16.58 -3.09 6.88
C ASP A 42 -16.32 -1.69 7.47
N GLN A 43 -17.30 -1.10 8.16
CA GLN A 43 -17.17 0.21 8.82
C GLN A 43 -16.08 0.18 9.91
N VAL A 44 -15.94 -0.92 10.65
CA VAL A 44 -14.89 -1.08 11.68
C VAL A 44 -13.48 -0.88 11.13
N THR A 45 -13.25 -1.19 9.84
CA THR A 45 -11.96 -0.98 9.17
C THR A 45 -11.67 0.50 8.96
N ILE A 46 -12.71 1.30 8.65
CA ILE A 46 -12.61 2.75 8.47
C ILE A 46 -12.40 3.41 9.83
N ASP A 47 -13.21 3.04 10.82
CA ASP A 47 -13.12 3.58 12.19
C ASP A 47 -11.74 3.34 12.81
N ALA A 48 -11.15 2.16 12.59
CA ALA A 48 -9.79 1.85 13.04
C ALA A 48 -8.73 2.74 12.37
N ALA A 49 -8.90 3.07 11.08
CA ALA A 49 -7.99 3.96 10.37
C ALA A 49 -8.12 5.41 10.86
N GLU A 50 -9.35 5.89 11.10
CA GLU A 50 -9.61 7.21 11.66
C GLU A 50 -9.08 7.35 13.10
N ALA A 51 -9.25 6.31 13.92
CA ALA A 51 -8.63 6.24 15.24
C ALA A 51 -7.11 6.31 15.16
N THR A 52 -6.50 5.67 14.15
CA THR A 52 -5.05 5.77 13.92
C THR A 52 -4.63 7.19 13.55
N LEU A 53 -5.41 7.93 12.75
CA LEU A 53 -5.16 9.34 12.49
C LEU A 53 -5.23 10.20 13.75
N LYS A 54 -6.18 9.89 14.65
CA LYS A 54 -6.37 10.60 15.92
C LYS A 54 -5.24 10.32 16.93
N TYR A 55 -4.79 9.06 17.03
CA TYR A 55 -3.86 8.60 18.08
C TYR A 55 -2.44 8.29 17.57
N ASN A 56 -2.17 8.49 16.27
CA ASN A 56 -0.89 8.36 15.56
C ASN A 56 -0.29 6.95 15.44
N VAL A 57 -0.58 6.03 16.36
CA VAL A 57 0.05 4.71 16.42
C VAL A 57 -1.00 3.61 16.38
N ALA A 58 -0.77 2.60 15.54
CA ALA A 58 -1.60 1.40 15.49
C ALA A 58 -0.72 0.14 15.37
N VAL A 59 -1.17 -0.93 16.01
CA VAL A 59 -0.60 -2.27 15.84
C VAL A 59 -1.70 -3.19 15.33
N LYS A 60 -1.45 -3.85 14.20
CA LYS A 60 -2.46 -4.58 13.46
C LYS A 60 -2.09 -6.06 13.30
N CYS A 61 -3.03 -6.93 13.64
CA CYS A 61 -2.95 -8.36 13.36
C CYS A 61 -3.25 -8.67 11.87
N ALA A 62 -2.78 -9.81 11.38
CA ALA A 62 -3.06 -10.27 10.03
C ALA A 62 -4.57 -10.52 9.84
N THR A 63 -5.10 -10.17 8.67
CA THR A 63 -6.55 -10.23 8.37
C THR A 63 -6.79 -10.91 7.03
N ILE A 64 -7.87 -11.69 6.94
CA ILE A 64 -8.34 -12.30 5.69
C ILE A 64 -8.76 -11.21 4.71
N THR A 65 -8.35 -11.32 3.45
CA THR A 65 -9.01 -10.61 2.33
C THR A 65 -9.82 -11.66 1.58
N PRO A 66 -11.16 -11.59 1.57
CA PRO A 66 -11.98 -12.68 1.04
C PRO A 66 -11.90 -12.76 -0.48
N ASP A 67 -11.79 -13.99 -0.99
CA ASP A 67 -12.06 -14.40 -2.37
C ASP A 67 -13.41 -15.12 -2.43
N GLU A 68 -13.78 -15.68 -3.59
CA GLU A 68 -15.04 -16.41 -3.79
C GLU A 68 -15.20 -17.55 -2.77
N ALA A 69 -14.14 -18.32 -2.55
CA ALA A 69 -14.14 -19.43 -1.59
C ALA A 69 -14.36 -18.94 -0.15
N ARG A 70 -13.79 -17.80 0.24
CA ARG A 70 -13.99 -17.22 1.58
C ARG A 70 -15.40 -16.64 1.73
N VAL A 71 -16.01 -16.13 0.67
CA VAL A 71 -17.41 -15.68 0.69
C VAL A 71 -18.33 -16.85 1.01
N GLU A 72 -18.12 -18.00 0.37
CA GLU A 72 -18.89 -19.22 0.66
C GLU A 72 -18.60 -19.77 2.07
N GLU A 73 -17.32 -19.88 2.45
CA GLU A 73 -16.88 -20.42 3.74
C GLU A 73 -17.47 -19.67 4.94
N PHE A 74 -17.46 -18.33 4.89
CA PHE A 74 -17.93 -17.48 5.98
C PHE A 74 -19.34 -16.92 5.77
N LYS A 75 -20.02 -17.30 4.67
CA LYS A 75 -21.35 -16.80 4.28
C LYS A 75 -21.41 -15.26 4.27
N LEU A 76 -20.41 -14.63 3.66
CA LEU A 76 -20.26 -13.18 3.67
C LEU A 76 -21.34 -12.51 2.82
N LYS A 77 -21.78 -11.32 3.23
CA LYS A 77 -22.71 -10.48 2.46
C LYS A 77 -22.16 -10.12 1.09
N LYS A 78 -20.84 -9.91 1.00
CA LYS A 78 -20.11 -9.65 -0.24
C LYS A 78 -18.61 -9.88 -0.07
N MET A 79 -17.90 -9.85 -1.18
CA MET A 79 -16.43 -9.87 -1.21
C MET A 79 -15.88 -8.51 -0.74
N TRP A 80 -15.61 -8.39 0.57
CA TRP A 80 -15.05 -7.18 1.18
C TRP A 80 -13.65 -6.87 0.67
N LYS A 81 -13.33 -5.56 0.57
CA LYS A 81 -11.97 -5.11 0.21
C LYS A 81 -10.96 -5.50 1.30
N SER A 82 -9.68 -5.46 0.94
CA SER A 82 -8.61 -5.74 1.89
C SER A 82 -8.53 -4.65 2.97
N PRO A 83 -8.56 -5.00 4.27
CA PRO A 83 -8.40 -4.02 5.35
C PRO A 83 -7.12 -3.21 5.24
N ASN A 84 -6.04 -3.87 4.79
CA ASN A 84 -4.75 -3.23 4.60
C ASN A 84 -4.83 -2.15 3.50
N GLY A 85 -5.60 -2.39 2.45
CA GLY A 85 -5.82 -1.42 1.37
C GLY A 85 -6.62 -0.22 1.87
N THR A 86 -7.73 -0.46 2.58
CA THR A 86 -8.57 0.60 3.16
C THR A 86 -7.77 1.48 4.13
N ILE A 87 -7.07 0.89 5.09
CA ILE A 87 -6.27 1.63 6.07
C ILE A 87 -5.17 2.45 5.38
N ARG A 88 -4.43 1.87 4.43
CA ARG A 88 -3.38 2.61 3.68
C ARG A 88 -3.96 3.74 2.84
N ASN A 89 -5.16 3.58 2.30
CA ASN A 89 -5.81 4.63 1.51
C ASN A 89 -6.21 5.83 2.38
N ILE A 90 -6.60 5.59 3.64
CA ILE A 90 -6.99 6.63 4.60
C ILE A 90 -5.74 7.29 5.20
N LEU A 91 -4.76 6.51 5.63
CA LEU A 91 -3.53 7.03 6.26
C LEU A 91 -2.53 7.61 5.26
N GLY A 92 -2.51 7.11 4.03
CA GLY A 92 -1.43 7.35 3.08
C GLY A 92 -0.09 6.76 3.54
N GLY A 93 0.98 7.24 2.93
CA GLY A 93 2.35 6.99 3.39
C GLY A 93 3.09 5.82 2.73
N THR A 94 4.12 5.35 3.43
CA THR A 94 5.13 4.41 2.93
C THR A 94 5.21 3.19 3.83
N VAL A 95 5.17 2.00 3.25
CA VAL A 95 5.30 0.74 4.01
C VAL A 95 6.75 0.27 3.92
N PHE A 96 7.49 0.40 5.02
CA PHE A 96 8.83 -0.16 5.15
C PHE A 96 8.76 -1.63 5.57
N ARG A 97 9.46 -2.50 4.85
CA ARG A 97 9.60 -3.93 5.18
C ARG A 97 11.07 -4.26 5.35
N GLU A 98 11.38 -4.94 6.44
CA GLU A 98 12.74 -5.34 6.80
C GLU A 98 12.74 -6.78 7.34
N PRO A 99 13.76 -7.59 7.01
CA PRO A 99 13.92 -8.91 7.63
C PRO A 99 14.43 -8.81 9.06
N ILE A 100 13.90 -9.67 9.94
CA ILE A 100 14.51 -9.94 11.25
C ILE A 100 15.62 -10.97 11.06
N ILE A 101 16.88 -10.56 11.24
CA ILE A 101 18.04 -11.43 11.02
C ILE A 101 18.35 -12.24 12.29
N VAL A 102 18.37 -13.57 12.16
CA VAL A 102 18.76 -14.49 13.22
C VAL A 102 20.07 -15.19 12.83
N LYS A 103 21.07 -15.16 13.70
CA LYS A 103 22.45 -15.58 13.39
C LYS A 103 22.57 -17.03 12.87
N ASN A 104 21.71 -17.94 13.35
CA ASN A 104 21.73 -19.36 13.02
C ASN A 104 20.79 -19.75 11.87
N VAL A 105 20.12 -18.79 11.23
CA VAL A 105 19.27 -19.06 10.07
C VAL A 105 20.03 -18.67 8.79
N PRO A 106 20.40 -19.63 7.93
CA PRO A 106 21.10 -19.32 6.68
C PRO A 106 20.18 -18.54 5.74
N ARG A 107 20.79 -17.66 4.94
CA ARG A 107 20.06 -16.83 3.96
C ARG A 107 20.13 -17.49 2.58
N LEU A 108 19.14 -17.22 1.73
CA LEU A 108 19.15 -17.73 0.36
C LEU A 108 20.29 -17.10 -0.46
N VAL A 109 20.51 -15.79 -0.30
CA VAL A 109 21.62 -15.07 -0.90
C VAL A 109 22.70 -14.87 0.16
N ASN A 110 23.72 -15.72 0.12
CA ASN A 110 24.74 -15.80 1.17
C ASN A 110 25.61 -14.53 1.30
N SER A 111 25.73 -13.74 0.23
CA SER A 111 26.50 -12.49 0.23
C SER A 111 25.80 -11.34 0.97
N TRP A 112 24.51 -11.45 1.27
CA TRP A 112 23.79 -10.42 2.03
C TRP A 112 24.17 -10.51 3.50
N ILE A 113 25.01 -9.60 3.97
CA ILE A 113 25.45 -9.53 5.37
C ILE A 113 24.70 -8.48 6.19
N LYS A 114 23.98 -7.56 5.54
CA LYS A 114 23.13 -6.53 6.14
C LYS A 114 21.69 -6.68 5.62
N PRO A 115 20.66 -6.31 6.41
CA PRO A 115 19.28 -6.35 5.94
C PRO A 115 19.08 -5.36 4.78
N ILE A 116 18.20 -5.71 3.85
CA ILE A 116 17.70 -4.80 2.83
C ILE A 116 16.30 -4.36 3.26
N ILE A 117 16.08 -3.05 3.30
CA ILE A 117 14.80 -2.46 3.68
C ILE A 117 14.10 -1.99 2.41
N ILE A 118 12.87 -2.44 2.21
CA ILE A 118 12.05 -2.02 1.07
C ILE A 118 11.02 -1.00 1.55
N GLY A 119 11.18 0.26 1.13
CA GLY A 119 10.15 1.28 1.23
C GLY A 119 9.19 1.18 0.06
N ARG A 120 7.98 0.68 0.31
CA ARG A 120 6.93 0.56 -0.72
C ARG A 120 5.99 1.77 -0.67
N HIS A 121 5.84 2.46 -1.80
CA HIS A 121 4.78 3.45 -1.98
C HIS A 121 3.41 2.78 -1.93
N ALA A 122 2.56 3.22 -1.00
CA ALA A 122 1.30 2.54 -0.69
C ALA A 122 0.07 3.31 -1.24
N HIS A 123 0.21 3.96 -2.39
CA HIS A 123 -0.83 4.80 -2.97
C HIS A 123 -0.96 4.62 -4.49
N ALA A 124 -2.22 4.49 -4.94
CA ALA A 124 -2.64 4.46 -6.34
C ALA A 124 -1.94 3.41 -7.21
N ASP A 125 -1.47 3.78 -8.41
CA ASP A 125 -0.94 2.84 -9.41
C ASP A 125 -1.90 1.67 -9.66
N GLN A 126 -1.40 0.43 -9.79
CA GLN A 126 -2.24 -0.76 -10.00
C GLN A 126 -3.26 -0.98 -8.87
N TYR A 127 -3.00 -0.48 -7.66
CA TYR A 127 -3.90 -0.68 -6.51
C TYR A 127 -5.16 0.20 -6.55
N LYS A 128 -5.21 1.21 -7.43
CA LYS A 128 -6.40 2.02 -7.73
C LYS A 128 -6.61 2.18 -9.23
N ALA A 129 -6.17 1.21 -10.02
CA ALA A 129 -6.41 1.21 -11.45
C ALA A 129 -7.89 0.95 -11.77
N THR A 130 -8.32 1.39 -12.95
CA THR A 130 -9.58 0.96 -13.56
C THR A 130 -9.24 0.14 -14.79
N ASP A 131 -9.72 -1.09 -14.83
CA ASP A 131 -9.49 -2.04 -15.91
C ASP A 131 -10.80 -2.65 -16.41
N PHE A 132 -10.77 -3.13 -17.65
CA PHE A 132 -11.92 -3.80 -18.27
C PHE A 132 -11.50 -4.66 -19.45
N VAL A 133 -12.36 -5.62 -19.79
CA VAL A 133 -12.23 -6.44 -21.01
C VAL A 133 -12.84 -5.66 -22.18
N VAL A 134 -12.06 -5.50 -23.24
CA VAL A 134 -12.51 -4.92 -24.50
C VAL A 134 -13.21 -6.03 -25.29
N PRO A 135 -14.52 -5.90 -25.62
CA PRO A 135 -15.30 -7.01 -26.17
C PRO A 135 -15.05 -7.28 -27.67
N GLY A 136 -14.44 -6.34 -28.40
CA GLY A 136 -14.26 -6.43 -29.85
C GLY A 136 -13.44 -5.27 -30.41
N ALA A 137 -13.44 -5.12 -31.73
CA ALA A 137 -12.70 -4.05 -32.41
C ALA A 137 -13.22 -2.66 -32.03
N GLY A 138 -12.31 -1.67 -31.91
CA GLY A 138 -12.66 -0.31 -31.55
C GLY A 138 -11.46 0.53 -31.08
N LYS A 139 -11.63 1.86 -31.07
CA LYS A 139 -10.59 2.79 -30.61
C LYS A 139 -10.66 3.00 -29.10
N LEU A 140 -9.53 2.85 -28.42
CA LEU A 140 -9.34 3.19 -27.02
C LEU A 140 -8.59 4.52 -26.90
N GLU A 141 -9.17 5.45 -26.15
CA GLU A 141 -8.59 6.77 -25.88
C GLU A 141 -8.56 7.01 -24.37
N ILE A 142 -7.59 7.79 -23.92
CA ILE A 142 -7.53 8.35 -22.56
C ILE A 142 -7.74 9.86 -22.65
N LYS A 143 -8.50 10.40 -21.70
CA LYS A 143 -8.93 11.80 -21.69
C LYS A 143 -8.80 12.39 -20.29
N PHE A 144 -8.28 13.61 -20.20
CA PHE A 144 -8.30 14.43 -19.00
C PHE A 144 -9.10 15.72 -19.28
N VAL A 145 -10.07 16.01 -18.41
CA VAL A 145 -10.94 17.18 -18.48
C VAL A 145 -10.49 18.16 -17.39
N PRO A 146 -9.88 19.29 -17.75
CA PRO A 146 -9.47 20.32 -16.78
C PRO A 146 -10.67 20.94 -16.07
N ALA A 147 -10.55 21.15 -14.77
CA ALA A 147 -11.62 21.74 -13.96
C ALA A 147 -11.80 23.25 -14.20
N ASP A 148 -10.76 23.93 -14.70
CA ASP A 148 -10.75 25.34 -15.06
C ASP A 148 -11.34 25.62 -16.45
N GLY A 149 -11.77 24.57 -17.17
CA GLY A 149 -12.30 24.67 -18.52
C GLY A 149 -11.24 24.88 -19.59
N SER A 150 -9.95 24.72 -19.29
CA SER A 150 -8.90 24.74 -20.30
C SER A 150 -9.04 23.56 -21.28
N GLU A 151 -8.23 23.57 -22.35
CA GLU A 151 -8.30 22.55 -23.39
C GLU A 151 -8.10 21.12 -22.83
N GLU A 152 -8.98 20.21 -23.25
CA GLU A 152 -8.94 18.82 -22.84
C GLU A 152 -7.70 18.11 -23.38
N ILE A 153 -7.07 17.29 -22.54
CA ILE A 153 -5.95 16.45 -23.00
C ILE A 153 -6.54 15.12 -23.45
N LYS A 154 -6.35 14.78 -24.73
CA LYS A 154 -6.85 13.54 -25.31
C LYS A 154 -5.71 12.79 -26.03
N HIS A 155 -5.57 11.50 -25.74
CA HIS A 155 -4.58 10.65 -26.39
C HIS A 155 -5.21 9.32 -26.81
N GLU A 156 -4.94 8.91 -28.05
CA GLU A 156 -5.23 7.55 -28.50
C GLU A 156 -4.25 6.59 -27.85
N VAL A 157 -4.77 5.55 -27.22
CA VAL A 157 -3.97 4.50 -26.58
C VAL A 157 -3.72 3.37 -27.57
N PHE A 158 -4.79 2.87 -28.19
CA PHE A 158 -4.72 1.76 -29.14
C PHE A 158 -6.00 1.64 -29.98
N ASP A 159 -5.88 1.13 -31.21
CA ASP A 159 -7.00 0.76 -32.08
C ASP A 159 -7.12 -0.77 -32.13
N PHE A 160 -8.04 -1.31 -31.32
CA PHE A 160 -8.29 -2.74 -31.21
C PHE A 160 -8.88 -3.30 -32.50
N LYS A 161 -8.30 -4.41 -32.99
CA LYS A 161 -8.83 -5.18 -34.13
C LYS A 161 -9.68 -6.39 -33.71
N GLY A 162 -9.83 -6.60 -32.41
CA GLY A 162 -10.57 -7.70 -31.81
C GLY A 162 -10.59 -7.58 -30.27
N PRO A 163 -11.08 -8.59 -29.55
CA PRO A 163 -11.16 -8.57 -28.09
C PRO A 163 -9.79 -8.36 -27.42
N GLY A 164 -9.78 -7.77 -26.23
CA GLY A 164 -8.55 -7.48 -25.49
C GLY A 164 -8.82 -7.00 -24.07
N VAL A 165 -7.84 -6.31 -23.48
CA VAL A 165 -7.96 -5.73 -22.14
C VAL A 165 -7.33 -4.34 -22.11
N SER A 166 -7.82 -3.49 -21.22
CA SER A 166 -7.27 -2.16 -20.98
C SER A 166 -7.20 -1.87 -19.49
N LEU A 167 -6.24 -1.04 -19.10
CA LEU A 167 -6.10 -0.54 -17.75
C LEU A 167 -5.65 0.92 -17.77
N SER A 168 -6.13 1.70 -16.81
CA SER A 168 -5.66 3.06 -16.54
C SER A 168 -5.33 3.20 -15.07
N MET A 169 -4.22 3.85 -14.77
CA MET A 169 -3.77 4.12 -13.40
C MET A 169 -3.26 5.56 -13.28
N TYR A 170 -3.15 6.03 -12.04
CA TYR A 170 -2.70 7.39 -11.74
C TYR A 170 -1.86 7.40 -10.46
N ASN A 171 -1.16 8.52 -10.25
CA ASN A 171 -0.64 8.90 -8.96
C ASN A 171 -0.70 10.42 -8.81
N THR A 172 -0.35 10.95 -7.64
CA THR A 172 -0.38 12.39 -7.37
C THR A 172 0.98 12.89 -6.90
N ASP A 173 1.35 14.10 -7.32
CA ASP A 173 2.61 14.72 -6.91
C ASP A 173 2.75 14.78 -5.38
N GLN A 174 1.67 15.12 -4.68
CA GLN A 174 1.67 15.16 -3.21
C GLN A 174 2.04 13.81 -2.61
N SER A 175 1.43 12.72 -3.08
CA SER A 175 1.73 11.38 -2.57
C SER A 175 3.16 10.94 -2.88
N ILE A 176 3.69 11.30 -4.06
CA ILE A 176 5.08 11.01 -4.44
C ILE A 176 6.06 11.79 -3.56
N LYS A 177 5.77 13.07 -3.27
CA LYS A 177 6.58 13.91 -2.36
C LYS A 177 6.60 13.32 -0.95
N ASP A 178 5.45 12.90 -0.43
CA ASP A 178 5.35 12.27 0.89
C ASP A 178 6.14 10.96 0.95
N PHE A 179 6.07 10.15 -0.11
CA PHE A 179 6.88 8.93 -0.26
C PHE A 179 8.39 9.23 -0.28
N ALA A 180 8.82 10.25 -1.01
CA ALA A 180 10.21 10.68 -1.05
C ALA A 180 10.70 11.14 0.33
N HIS A 181 9.96 12.03 1.00
CA HIS A 181 10.32 12.51 2.33
C HIS A 181 10.39 11.39 3.36
N ALA A 182 9.42 10.47 3.36
CA ALA A 182 9.45 9.30 4.24
C ALA A 182 10.69 8.44 3.98
N SER A 183 11.01 8.18 2.72
CA SER A 183 12.15 7.36 2.30
C SER A 183 13.49 7.98 2.70
N PHE A 184 13.68 9.29 2.48
CA PHE A 184 14.91 9.98 2.89
C PHE A 184 15.06 10.05 4.41
N LYS A 185 13.99 10.41 5.14
CA LYS A 185 14.02 10.45 6.61
C LYS A 185 14.36 9.08 7.20
N TYR A 186 13.75 8.03 6.66
CA TYR A 186 14.00 6.66 7.13
C TYR A 186 15.44 6.21 6.81
N ALA A 187 15.93 6.47 5.61
CA ALA A 187 17.31 6.14 5.22
C ALA A 187 18.34 6.83 6.14
N LEU A 188 18.14 8.12 6.44
CA LEU A 188 18.99 8.87 7.36
C LEU A 188 18.94 8.33 8.78
N GLN A 189 17.74 8.09 9.32
CA GLN A 189 17.57 7.51 10.65
C GLN A 189 18.28 6.16 10.78
N ARG A 190 18.30 5.38 9.70
CA ARG A 190 18.94 4.06 9.67
C ARG A 190 20.44 4.11 9.37
N GLY A 191 20.95 5.22 8.84
CA GLY A 191 22.32 5.31 8.32
C GLY A 191 22.52 4.45 7.07
N TYR A 192 21.51 4.34 6.21
CA TYR A 192 21.54 3.52 5.00
C TYR A 192 21.57 4.40 3.73
N PRO A 193 22.22 3.95 2.65
CA PRO A 193 22.02 4.56 1.34
C PRO A 193 20.58 4.31 0.85
N LEU A 194 20.03 5.25 0.08
CA LEU A 194 18.71 5.14 -0.52
C LEU A 194 18.82 4.97 -2.04
N TYR A 195 18.06 4.02 -2.58
CA TYR A 195 17.92 3.81 -4.02
C TYR A 195 16.45 3.85 -4.40
N LEU A 196 16.11 4.63 -5.42
CA LEU A 196 14.82 4.60 -6.09
C LEU A 196 14.98 3.91 -7.45
N SER A 197 14.10 2.96 -7.76
CA SER A 197 14.06 2.29 -9.05
C SER A 197 12.74 2.59 -9.76
N THR A 198 12.81 3.01 -11.02
CA THR A 198 11.65 3.17 -11.92
C THR A 198 12.01 2.68 -13.33
N LYS A 199 11.05 2.68 -14.25
CA LYS A 199 11.22 2.39 -15.68
C LYS A 199 10.98 3.64 -16.53
N ASN A 200 11.53 4.79 -16.12
CA ASN A 200 11.39 6.08 -16.80
C ASN A 200 11.94 6.13 -18.24
N THR A 201 12.72 5.14 -18.68
CA THR A 201 13.11 5.02 -20.10
C THR A 201 11.93 4.69 -21.01
N ILE A 202 10.94 3.96 -20.47
CA ILE A 202 9.70 3.56 -21.15
C ILE A 202 8.55 4.48 -20.72
N LEU A 203 8.29 4.59 -19.42
CA LEU A 203 7.25 5.46 -18.87
C LEU A 203 7.79 6.87 -18.66
N LYS A 204 8.15 7.53 -19.76
CA LYS A 204 8.89 8.80 -19.76
C LYS A 204 8.25 9.90 -18.92
N LYS A 205 6.91 10.03 -18.98
CA LYS A 205 6.16 11.04 -18.22
C LYS A 205 5.84 10.55 -16.79
N TYR A 206 5.28 9.36 -16.67
CA TYR A 206 4.81 8.82 -15.38
C TYR A 206 5.96 8.56 -14.40
N ASP A 207 6.89 7.67 -14.76
CA ASP A 207 8.04 7.32 -13.93
C ASP A 207 9.11 8.42 -13.92
N GLY A 208 9.13 9.26 -14.97
CA GLY A 208 9.92 10.48 -14.99
C GLY A 208 9.53 11.42 -13.86
N ARG A 209 8.22 11.57 -13.60
CA ARG A 209 7.73 12.42 -12.51
C ARG A 209 8.21 11.95 -11.13
N PHE A 210 8.22 10.63 -10.88
CA PHE A 210 8.80 10.07 -9.65
C PHE A 210 10.28 10.41 -9.51
N LYS A 211 11.07 10.17 -10.57
CA LYS A 211 12.50 10.47 -10.58
C LYS A 211 12.76 11.95 -10.30
N ASP A 212 12.04 12.83 -10.98
CA ASP A 212 12.25 14.28 -10.89
C ASP A 212 11.90 14.80 -9.49
N ILE A 213 10.77 14.39 -8.91
CA ILE A 213 10.37 14.78 -7.55
C ILE A 213 11.39 14.30 -6.50
N PHE A 214 11.85 13.06 -6.59
CA PHE A 214 12.87 12.55 -5.67
C PHE A 214 14.19 13.32 -5.79
N ALA A 215 14.62 13.65 -7.01
CA ALA A 215 15.83 14.41 -7.26
C ALA A 215 15.72 15.86 -6.76
N GLU A 216 14.56 16.49 -6.95
CA GLU A 216 14.27 17.83 -6.45
C GLU A 216 14.36 17.88 -4.91
N ILE A 217 13.64 16.99 -4.23
CA ILE A 217 13.65 16.90 -2.76
C ILE A 217 15.05 16.62 -2.22
N TYR A 218 15.80 15.72 -2.86
CA TYR A 218 17.18 15.43 -2.46
C TYR A 218 18.05 16.69 -2.51
N LYS A 219 18.00 17.44 -3.62
CA LYS A 219 18.80 18.66 -3.80
C LYS A 219 18.42 19.75 -2.79
N VAL A 220 17.12 19.98 -2.58
CA VAL A 220 16.63 21.06 -1.73
C VAL A 220 16.82 20.75 -0.24
N CYS A 221 16.54 19.53 0.19
CA CYS A 221 16.46 19.20 1.62
C CYS A 221 17.70 18.49 2.18
N PHE A 222 18.51 17.84 1.34
CA PHE A 222 19.53 16.88 1.82
C PHE A 222 20.92 17.05 1.22
N PHE A 223 21.09 17.77 0.12
CA PHE A 223 22.40 17.93 -0.54
C PHE A 223 23.20 19.16 -0.07
N LEU A 224 22.52 20.19 0.46
CA LEU A 224 23.15 21.45 0.92
C LEU A 224 23.32 21.52 2.45
N ARG A 225 23.28 20.38 3.14
CA ARG A 225 23.60 20.22 4.56
C ARG A 225 24.65 19.15 4.73
#